data_AF-A0A7S2DSG4-F1
#
_entry.id   AF-A0A7S2DSG4-F1
#
_cell.length_a   1.000
_cell.length_b   1.000
_cell.length_c   1.000
_cell.angle_alpha   90.00
_cell.angle_beta   90.00
_cell.angle_gamma   90.00
#
_symmetry.space_group_name_H-M   'P 1'
#
loop_
_entity.id
_entity.type
_entity.pdbx_description
1 polymer ?
#
loop_
_entity_poly.entity_id
_entity_poly.type
_entity_poly.pdbx_seq_one_letter_code
_entity_poly.pdbx_strand_id
1 'polypeptide(L)'
;VEHIRDDKVSRAAKREAAKKLQQEQEAQKAAEKAAKREAATLLVLADRSAEQETKKQEAAKRAAAHKAAEAKAAAERAIAEKAEAERAEAERLAAEEEEARRHAAELARIKAEEEAEAEIAALAAKAAEEEAIRVAAELAAAQAEAQKELRATPDWVRRLMIPEHQKRMTGRQRAIEEEDSDTFRRIFAAGNSNGSAILFSPLTLEGEDDEEALSGASSVVRVQISPWGGQGPGGIMLERVVATKALVLRKGAELDSKVIGKLPLGGEAFVLDTKEIGDTKRLLITASSHTAAPLGWITATNGGNDLVAL
;
A
#
# COMPACT_ATOMS: atom_id res chain seq x y z
N VAL A 1 -149.81 4.58 17.66
CA VAL A 1 -148.74 3.60 18.00
C VAL A 1 -147.47 3.83 17.18
N GLU A 2 -147.55 4.42 15.98
CA GLU A 2 -146.37 4.72 15.13
C GLU A 2 -145.46 5.84 15.68
N HIS A 3 -146.00 6.93 16.25
CA HIS A 3 -145.17 8.02 16.82
C HIS A 3 -144.27 7.64 18.02
N ILE A 4 -144.51 6.53 18.71
CA ILE A 4 -143.67 6.07 19.84
C ILE A 4 -142.47 5.24 19.34
N ARG A 5 -142.55 4.66 18.12
CA ARG A 5 -141.43 3.93 17.51
C ARG A 5 -140.37 4.87 16.96
N ASP A 6 -140.76 6.00 16.38
CA ASP A 6 -139.81 7.00 15.84
C ASP A 6 -138.94 7.64 16.92
N ASP A 7 -139.49 7.87 18.12
CA ASP A 7 -138.77 8.51 19.22
C ASP A 7 -137.73 7.56 19.87
N LYS A 8 -137.96 6.24 19.81
CA LYS A 8 -136.97 5.23 20.24
C LYS A 8 -135.85 5.04 19.22
N VAL A 9 -136.14 5.09 17.93
CA VAL A 9 -135.13 5.04 16.85
C VAL A 9 -134.25 6.29 16.89
N SER A 10 -134.83 7.46 17.15
CA SER A 10 -134.11 8.73 17.36
C SER A 10 -133.14 8.69 18.55
N ARG A 11 -133.54 8.10 19.69
CA ARG A 11 -132.66 7.95 20.87
C ARG A 11 -131.56 6.91 20.67
N ALA A 12 -131.83 5.83 19.93
CA ALA A 12 -130.83 4.83 19.57
C ALA A 12 -129.77 5.41 18.62
N ALA A 13 -130.20 6.14 17.58
CA ALA A 13 -129.31 6.84 16.65
C ALA A 13 -128.44 7.90 17.37
N LYS A 14 -129.02 8.65 18.31
CA LYS A 14 -128.26 9.61 19.14
C LYS A 14 -127.22 8.92 20.04
N ARG A 15 -127.51 7.74 20.59
CA ARG A 15 -126.56 6.96 21.40
C ARG A 15 -125.44 6.36 20.55
N GLU A 16 -125.72 5.90 19.34
CA GLU A 16 -124.67 5.46 18.41
C GLU A 16 -123.79 6.61 17.93
N ALA A 17 -124.38 7.77 17.62
CA ALA A 17 -123.63 8.97 17.26
C ALA A 17 -122.73 9.43 18.42
N ALA A 18 -123.22 9.39 19.67
CA ALA A 18 -122.42 9.72 20.85
C ALA A 18 -121.27 8.73 21.08
N LYS A 19 -121.49 7.43 20.87
CA LYS A 19 -120.44 6.41 20.94
C LYS A 19 -119.37 6.60 19.86
N LYS A 20 -119.76 6.93 18.63
CA LYS A 20 -118.82 7.23 17.55
C LYS A 20 -117.99 8.47 17.86
N LEU A 21 -118.61 9.54 18.34
CA LEU A 21 -117.92 10.75 18.77
C LEU A 21 -116.93 10.46 19.91
N GLN A 22 -117.33 9.62 20.88
CA GLN A 22 -116.45 9.22 21.98
C GLN A 22 -115.27 8.36 21.49
N GLN A 23 -115.50 7.43 20.56
CA GLN A 23 -114.44 6.64 19.93
C GLN A 23 -113.48 7.52 19.11
N GLU A 24 -113.98 8.51 18.38
CA GLU A 24 -113.15 9.48 17.66
C GLU A 24 -112.32 10.34 18.61
N GLN A 25 -112.89 10.80 19.73
CA GLN A 25 -112.14 11.55 20.76
C GLN A 25 -111.07 10.69 21.46
N GLU A 26 -111.37 9.41 21.74
CA GLU A 26 -110.40 8.47 22.30
C GLU A 26 -109.29 8.14 21.30
N ALA A 27 -109.63 7.95 20.02
CA ALA A 27 -108.67 7.76 18.94
C ALA A 27 -107.78 8.99 18.73
N GLN A 28 -108.35 10.21 18.79
CA GLN A 28 -107.58 11.46 18.72
C GLN A 28 -106.62 11.61 19.91
N LYS A 29 -107.06 11.30 21.14
CA LYS A 29 -106.19 11.32 22.32
C LYS A 29 -105.09 10.26 22.25
N ALA A 30 -105.40 9.08 21.73
CA ALA A 30 -104.40 8.02 21.51
C ALA A 30 -103.38 8.42 20.45
N ALA A 31 -103.82 9.02 19.33
CA ALA A 31 -102.97 9.54 18.28
C ALA A 31 -102.09 10.70 18.77
N GLU A 32 -102.63 11.64 19.53
CA GLU A 32 -101.86 12.74 20.13
C GLU A 32 -100.81 12.21 21.13
N LYS A 33 -101.15 11.20 21.93
CA LYS A 33 -100.20 10.54 22.84
C LYS A 33 -99.12 9.78 22.08
N ALA A 34 -99.44 9.14 20.95
CA ALA A 34 -98.47 8.49 20.08
C ALA A 34 -97.52 9.52 19.44
N ALA A 35 -98.06 10.60 18.88
CA ALA A 35 -97.28 11.70 18.31
C ALA A 35 -96.34 12.35 19.34
N LYS A 36 -96.80 12.55 20.58
CA LYS A 36 -95.96 13.06 21.67
C LYS A 36 -94.81 12.10 22.03
N ARG A 37 -95.05 10.78 21.98
CA ARG A 37 -94.00 9.77 22.21
C ARG A 37 -92.98 9.76 21.09
N GLU A 38 -93.44 9.82 19.84
CA GLU A 38 -92.55 9.90 18.67
C GLU A 38 -91.69 11.16 18.71
N ALA A 39 -92.30 12.33 18.99
CA ALA A 39 -91.56 13.58 19.16
C ALA A 39 -90.52 13.51 20.29
N ALA A 40 -90.87 12.91 21.43
CA ALA A 40 -89.92 12.69 22.52
C ALA A 40 -88.77 11.75 22.13
N THR A 41 -89.04 10.67 21.38
CA THR A 41 -87.98 9.77 20.90
C THR A 41 -87.05 10.44 19.89
N LEU A 42 -87.58 11.27 18.99
CA LEU A 42 -86.77 12.03 18.04
C LEU A 42 -85.85 13.03 18.75
N LEU A 43 -86.35 13.69 19.80
CA LEU A 43 -85.56 14.64 20.59
C LEU A 43 -84.39 13.93 21.32
N VAL A 44 -84.65 12.77 21.92
CA VAL A 44 -83.60 11.95 22.57
C VAL A 44 -82.55 11.46 21.55
N LEU A 45 -82.97 11.08 20.34
CA LEU A 45 -82.05 10.69 19.28
C LEU A 45 -81.21 11.87 18.79
N ALA A 46 -81.80 13.07 18.69
CA ALA A 46 -81.10 14.29 18.32
C ALA A 46 -80.02 14.65 19.36
N ASP A 47 -80.35 14.66 20.66
CA ASP A 47 -79.40 14.92 21.75
C ASP A 47 -78.25 13.91 21.74
N ARG A 48 -78.57 12.61 21.55
CA ARG A 48 -77.56 11.56 21.48
C ARG A 48 -76.65 11.70 20.25
N SER A 49 -77.18 12.15 19.11
CA SER A 49 -76.37 12.42 17.92
C SER A 49 -75.45 13.63 18.10
N ALA A 50 -75.95 14.70 18.72
CA ALA A 50 -75.15 15.89 19.05
C ALA A 50 -74.02 15.55 20.04
N GLU A 51 -74.28 14.74 21.07
CA GLU A 51 -73.23 14.25 21.98
C GLU A 51 -72.18 13.38 21.27
N GLN A 52 -72.60 12.57 20.29
CA GLN A 52 -71.65 11.76 19.53
C GLN A 52 -70.76 12.63 18.64
N GLU A 53 -71.31 13.68 18.04
CA GLU A 53 -70.53 14.63 17.24
C GLU A 53 -69.52 15.41 18.09
N THR A 54 -69.91 15.90 19.27
CA THR A 54 -68.97 16.59 20.17
C THR A 54 -67.86 15.66 20.65
N LYS A 55 -68.19 14.41 21.02
CA LYS A 55 -67.19 13.39 21.38
C LYS A 55 -66.24 13.08 20.23
N LYS A 56 -66.73 12.98 18.98
CA LYS A 56 -65.88 12.78 17.79
C LYS A 56 -64.98 13.99 17.53
N GLN A 57 -65.49 15.21 17.67
CA GLN A 57 -64.71 16.43 17.51
C GLN A 57 -63.61 16.56 18.57
N GLU A 58 -63.90 16.23 19.83
CA GLU A 58 -62.91 16.22 20.89
C GLU A 58 -61.84 15.14 20.68
N ALA A 59 -62.23 13.93 20.26
CA ALA A 59 -61.29 12.88 19.92
C ALA A 59 -60.38 13.29 18.74
N ALA A 60 -60.94 13.93 17.71
CA ALA A 60 -60.17 14.46 16.59
C ALA A 60 -59.19 15.55 17.03
N LYS A 61 -59.61 16.48 17.90
CA LYS A 61 -58.73 17.52 18.48
C LYS A 61 -57.59 16.91 19.29
N ARG A 62 -57.87 15.91 20.12
CA ARG A 62 -56.84 15.19 20.91
C ARG A 62 -55.85 14.47 20.01
N ALA A 63 -56.33 13.78 18.97
CA ALA A 63 -55.46 13.10 18.00
C ALA A 63 -54.58 14.09 17.23
N ALA A 64 -55.12 15.24 16.82
CA ALA A 64 -54.36 16.29 16.16
C ALA A 64 -53.30 16.90 17.10
N ALA A 65 -53.64 17.16 18.36
CA ALA A 65 -52.69 17.65 19.36
C ALA A 65 -51.56 16.65 19.64
N HIS A 66 -51.88 15.36 19.72
CA HIS A 66 -50.88 14.30 19.90
C HIS A 66 -49.90 14.25 18.71
N LYS A 67 -50.41 14.22 17.48
CA LYS A 67 -49.58 14.24 16.27
C LYS A 67 -48.69 15.48 16.20
N ALA A 68 -49.22 16.65 16.59
CA ALA A 68 -48.44 17.87 16.65
C ALA A 68 -47.33 17.82 17.72
N ALA A 69 -47.60 17.21 18.88
CA ALA A 69 -46.60 17.01 19.92
C ALA A 69 -45.51 16.02 19.49
N GLU A 70 -45.88 14.90 18.86
CA GLU A 70 -44.93 13.93 18.30
C GLU A 70 -44.05 14.55 17.22
N ALA A 71 -44.63 15.34 16.31
CA ALA A 71 -43.88 16.03 15.25
C ALA A 71 -42.87 17.03 15.83
N LYS A 72 -43.25 17.78 16.88
CA LYS A 72 -42.33 18.70 17.56
C LYS A 72 -41.19 17.95 18.25
N ALA A 73 -41.49 16.88 18.98
CA ALA A 73 -40.47 16.06 19.63
C ALA A 73 -39.52 15.41 18.62
N ALA A 74 -40.03 14.96 17.47
CA ALA A 74 -39.19 14.43 16.39
C ALA A 74 -38.28 15.51 15.78
N ALA A 75 -38.80 16.72 15.57
CA ALA A 75 -38.00 17.84 15.06
C ALA A 75 -36.90 18.26 16.04
N GLU A 76 -37.18 18.32 17.34
CA GLU A 76 -36.19 18.62 18.37
C GLU A 76 -35.09 17.56 18.44
N ARG A 77 -35.44 16.27 18.35
CA ARG A 77 -34.45 15.18 18.29
C ARG A 77 -33.56 15.29 17.06
N ALA A 78 -34.13 15.59 15.89
CA ALA A 78 -33.35 15.74 14.66
C ALA A 78 -32.39 16.95 14.72
N ILE A 79 -32.75 18.03 15.44
CA ILE A 79 -31.85 19.17 15.66
C ILE A 79 -30.72 18.79 16.62
N ALA A 80 -31.04 18.07 17.71
CA ALA A 80 -30.03 17.61 18.67
C ALA A 80 -29.03 16.64 18.02
N GLU A 81 -29.50 15.68 17.22
CA GLU A 81 -28.66 14.73 16.50
C GLU A 81 -27.73 15.42 15.50
N LYS A 82 -28.23 16.42 14.75
CA LYS A 82 -27.38 17.23 13.85
C LYS A 82 -26.31 18.01 14.60
N ALA A 83 -26.66 18.61 15.75
CA ALA A 83 -25.69 19.36 16.55
C ALA A 83 -24.63 18.44 17.19
N GLU A 84 -24.98 17.21 17.54
CA GLU A 84 -24.03 16.20 18.04
C GLU A 84 -23.11 15.71 16.91
N ALA A 85 -23.65 15.43 15.73
CA ALA A 85 -22.87 15.05 14.55
C ALA A 85 -21.87 16.13 14.15
N GLU A 86 -22.27 17.40 14.12
CA GLU A 86 -21.38 18.53 13.79
C GLU A 86 -20.25 18.69 14.81
N ARG A 87 -20.53 18.48 16.11
CA ARG A 87 -19.49 18.49 17.15
C ARG A 87 -18.51 17.34 16.99
N ALA A 88 -19.00 16.14 16.69
CA ALA A 88 -18.15 14.98 16.46
C ALA A 88 -17.25 15.17 15.23
N GLU A 89 -17.77 15.76 14.14
CA GLU A 89 -16.96 16.10 12.97
C GLU A 89 -15.89 17.16 13.28
N ALA A 90 -16.24 18.21 14.04
CA ALA A 90 -15.29 19.23 14.45
C ALA A 90 -14.16 18.66 15.34
N GLU A 91 -14.48 17.74 16.25
CA GLU A 91 -13.49 17.05 17.09
C GLU A 91 -12.55 16.17 16.26
N ARG A 92 -13.08 15.44 15.26
CA ARG A 92 -12.26 14.64 14.35
C ARG A 92 -11.30 15.49 13.53
N LEU A 93 -11.76 16.62 12.99
CA LEU A 93 -10.90 17.55 12.25
C LEU A 93 -9.80 18.15 13.14
N ALA A 94 -10.13 18.52 14.39
CA ALA A 94 -9.13 19.03 15.33
C ALA A 94 -8.06 17.96 15.68
N ALA A 95 -8.47 16.70 15.85
CA ALA A 95 -7.53 15.60 16.08
C ALA A 95 -6.63 15.34 14.86
N GLU A 96 -7.19 15.36 13.64
CA GLU A 96 -6.44 15.18 12.40
C GLU A 96 -5.41 16.32 12.19
N GLU A 97 -5.78 17.57 12.50
CA GLU A 97 -4.87 18.71 12.41
C GLU A 97 -3.72 18.60 13.44
N GLU A 98 -3.99 18.11 14.65
CA GLU A 98 -2.95 17.88 15.66
C GLU A 98 -1.99 16.75 15.23
N GLU A 99 -2.51 15.65 14.69
CA GLU A 99 -1.70 14.56 14.14
C GLU A 99 -0.84 15.04 12.96
N ALA A 100 -1.41 15.81 12.03
CA ALA A 100 -0.68 16.40 10.92
C ALA A 100 0.44 17.33 11.40
N ARG A 101 0.18 18.14 12.45
CA ARG A 101 1.19 19.01 13.05
C ARG A 101 2.32 18.22 13.71
N ARG A 102 2.02 17.11 14.41
CA ARG A 102 3.03 16.24 15.00
C ARG A 102 3.91 15.59 13.94
N HIS A 103 3.29 15.07 12.87
CA HIS A 103 4.02 14.47 11.76
C HIS A 103 4.91 15.49 11.03
N ALA A 104 4.42 16.71 10.81
CA ALA A 104 5.22 17.79 10.23
C ALA A 104 6.42 18.16 11.12
N ALA A 105 6.24 18.21 12.44
CA ALA A 105 7.33 18.46 13.38
C ALA A 105 8.35 17.32 13.41
N GLU A 106 7.90 16.06 13.32
CA GLU A 106 8.78 14.89 13.24
C GLU A 106 9.62 14.89 11.97
N LEU A 107 9.01 15.15 10.81
CA LEU A 107 9.74 15.29 9.55
C LEU A 107 10.76 16.43 9.59
N ALA A 108 10.43 17.55 10.22
CA ALA A 108 11.38 18.64 10.41
C ALA A 108 12.56 18.23 11.30
N ARG A 109 12.31 17.42 12.35
CA ARG A 109 13.37 16.88 13.22
C ARG A 109 14.28 15.93 12.47
N ILE A 110 13.72 15.00 11.69
CA ILE A 110 14.48 14.04 10.88
C ILE A 110 15.38 14.79 9.89
N LYS A 111 14.84 15.80 9.19
CA LYS A 111 15.64 16.61 8.26
C LYS A 111 16.79 17.35 8.97
N ALA A 112 16.54 17.91 10.14
CA ALA A 112 17.57 18.58 10.91
C ALA A 112 18.66 17.59 11.41
N GLU A 113 18.27 16.37 11.79
CA GLU A 113 19.20 15.28 12.13
C GLU A 113 20.04 14.87 10.91
N GLU A 114 19.43 14.67 9.74
CA GLU A 114 20.13 14.35 8.49
C GLU A 114 21.10 15.47 8.06
N GLU A 115 20.71 16.73 8.18
CA GLU A 115 21.58 17.88 7.89
C GLU A 115 22.76 17.95 8.86
N ALA A 116 22.54 17.69 10.16
CA ALA A 116 23.62 17.64 11.15
C ALA A 116 24.58 16.48 10.90
N GLU A 117 24.07 15.29 10.54
CA GLU A 117 24.90 14.14 10.16
C GLU A 117 25.72 14.43 8.90
N ALA A 118 25.13 15.11 7.91
CA ALA A 118 25.83 15.52 6.69
C ALA A 118 26.94 16.54 6.99
N GLU A 119 26.71 17.49 7.90
CA GLU A 119 27.74 18.45 8.32
C GLU A 119 28.90 17.76 9.05
N ILE A 120 28.59 16.83 9.97
CA ILE A 120 29.61 16.02 10.66
C ILE A 120 30.41 15.19 9.65
N ALA A 121 29.77 14.55 8.69
CA ALA A 121 30.44 13.80 7.63
C ALA A 121 31.34 14.69 6.76
N ALA A 122 30.90 15.90 6.43
CA ALA A 122 31.70 16.86 5.68
C ALA A 122 32.93 17.35 6.45
N LEU A 123 32.81 17.57 7.77
CA LEU A 123 33.95 17.91 8.63
C LEU A 123 34.93 16.74 8.75
N ALA A 124 34.42 15.50 8.89
CA ALA A 124 35.25 14.30 8.92
C ALA A 124 36.02 14.08 7.60
N ALA A 125 35.37 14.33 6.45
CA ALA A 125 36.03 14.25 5.15
C ALA A 125 37.18 15.27 5.01
N LYS A 126 36.97 16.52 5.44
CA LYS A 126 38.04 17.54 5.44
C LYS A 126 39.20 17.15 6.36
N ALA A 127 38.92 16.64 7.56
CA ALA A 127 39.96 16.17 8.47
C ALA A 127 40.77 15.01 7.87
N ALA A 128 40.11 14.07 7.17
CA ALA A 128 40.78 12.97 6.49
C ALA A 128 41.65 13.45 5.32
N GLU A 129 41.22 14.46 4.55
CA GLU A 129 42.04 15.08 3.51
C GLU A 129 43.30 15.75 4.08
N GLU A 130 43.16 16.51 5.18
CA GLU A 130 44.30 17.14 5.85
C GLU A 130 45.30 16.12 6.40
N GLU A 131 44.81 15.02 6.99
CA GLU A 131 45.67 13.93 7.46
C GLU A 131 46.38 13.22 6.30
N ALA A 132 45.67 12.96 5.19
CA ALA A 132 46.27 12.36 4.00
C ALA A 132 47.39 13.23 3.42
N ILE A 133 47.22 14.56 3.41
CA ILE A 133 48.26 15.50 3.00
C ILE A 133 49.46 15.43 3.95
N ARG A 134 49.24 15.38 5.28
CA ARG A 134 50.34 15.26 6.26
C ARG A 134 51.14 13.96 6.05
N VAL A 135 50.45 12.83 5.92
CA VAL A 135 51.08 11.52 5.70
C VAL A 135 51.85 11.49 4.37
N ALA A 136 51.29 12.07 3.31
CA ALA A 136 51.98 12.17 2.02
C ALA A 136 53.26 13.03 2.11
N ALA A 137 53.22 14.13 2.87
CA ALA A 137 54.40 14.99 3.09
C ALA A 137 55.49 14.26 3.91
N GLU A 138 55.10 13.54 4.97
CA GLU A 138 56.02 12.72 5.77
C GLU A 138 56.66 11.61 4.93
N LEU A 139 55.88 10.91 4.10
CA LEU A 139 56.39 9.88 3.20
C LEU A 139 57.36 10.47 2.18
N ALA A 140 57.04 11.61 1.58
CA ALA A 140 57.91 12.29 0.63
C ALA A 140 59.24 12.74 1.28
N ALA A 141 59.19 13.23 2.53
CA ALA A 141 60.39 13.58 3.29
C ALA A 141 61.27 12.35 3.57
N ALA A 142 60.67 11.24 4.02
CA ALA A 142 61.38 9.99 4.25
C ALA A 142 62.02 9.42 2.98
N GLN A 143 61.31 9.49 1.84
CA GLN A 143 61.86 9.09 0.54
C GLN A 143 63.02 9.99 0.10
N ALA A 144 62.92 11.30 0.33
CA ALA A 144 64.00 12.23 0.00
C ALA A 144 65.26 11.97 0.84
N GLU A 145 65.12 11.62 2.13
CA GLU A 145 66.22 11.22 2.99
C GLU A 145 66.86 9.89 2.54
N ALA A 146 66.04 8.87 2.28
CA ALA A 146 66.52 7.59 1.74
C ALA A 146 67.26 7.78 0.40
N GLN A 147 66.80 8.68 -0.47
CA GLN A 147 67.51 9.02 -1.71
C GLN A 147 68.84 9.73 -1.46
N LYS A 148 68.95 10.59 -0.43
CA LYS A 148 70.21 11.23 -0.04
C LYS A 148 71.21 10.19 0.48
N GLU A 149 70.79 9.27 1.33
CA GLU A 149 71.62 8.16 1.81
C GLU A 149 72.08 7.26 0.66
N LEU A 150 71.15 6.92 -0.26
CA LEU A 150 71.50 6.17 -1.45
C LEU A 150 72.57 6.91 -2.26
N ARG A 151 72.39 8.22 -2.50
CA ARG A 151 73.35 9.09 -3.21
C ARG A 151 74.72 9.20 -2.53
N ALA A 152 74.77 9.17 -1.20
CA ALA A 152 76.00 9.20 -0.41
C ALA A 152 76.74 7.84 -0.41
N THR A 153 76.02 6.75 -0.66
CA THR A 153 76.59 5.40 -0.70
C THR A 153 77.48 5.21 -1.96
N PRO A 154 78.74 4.77 -1.83
CA PRO A 154 79.60 4.48 -2.98
C PRO A 154 79.04 3.41 -3.93
N ASP A 155 79.24 3.57 -5.23
CA ASP A 155 78.63 2.71 -6.27
C ASP A 155 78.94 1.21 -6.13
N TRP A 156 80.14 0.87 -5.64
CA TRP A 156 80.52 -0.53 -5.43
C TRP A 156 79.70 -1.19 -4.31
N VAL A 157 79.32 -0.43 -3.28
CA VAL A 157 78.44 -0.88 -2.19
C VAL A 157 77.01 -1.04 -2.71
N ARG A 158 76.53 -0.12 -3.56
CA ARG A 158 75.20 -0.24 -4.20
C ARG A 158 75.07 -1.52 -5.03
N ARG A 159 76.11 -1.93 -5.75
CA ARG A 159 76.14 -3.18 -6.54
C ARG A 159 76.09 -4.45 -5.69
N LEU A 160 76.55 -4.38 -4.44
CA LEU A 160 76.47 -5.46 -3.46
C LEU A 160 75.08 -5.55 -2.80
N MET A 161 74.39 -4.41 -2.64
CA MET A 161 73.06 -4.36 -2.04
C MET A 161 71.91 -4.79 -2.97
N ILE A 162 72.14 -4.96 -4.28
CA ILE A 162 71.13 -5.55 -5.18
C ILE A 162 70.97 -7.05 -4.83
N PRO A 163 69.79 -7.48 -4.36
CA PRO A 163 69.56 -8.89 -4.05
C PRO A 163 69.81 -9.78 -5.28
N GLU A 164 70.48 -10.92 -5.11
CA GLU A 164 70.86 -11.79 -6.24
C GLU A 164 69.69 -12.22 -7.14
N HIS A 165 68.47 -12.32 -6.58
CA HIS A 165 67.28 -12.66 -7.35
C HIS A 165 66.89 -11.56 -8.36
N GLN A 166 67.14 -10.27 -8.07
CA GLN A 166 66.91 -9.18 -9.02
C GLN A 166 67.95 -9.17 -10.15
N LYS A 167 69.21 -9.57 -9.87
CA LYS A 167 70.25 -9.70 -10.91
C LYS A 167 69.88 -10.76 -11.96
N ARG A 168 69.16 -11.81 -11.56
CA ARG A 168 68.65 -12.86 -12.47
C ARG A 168 67.40 -12.41 -13.25
N MET A 169 66.56 -11.55 -12.67
CA MET A 169 65.33 -11.05 -13.30
C MET A 169 65.59 -10.06 -14.43
N THR A 170 66.56 -9.15 -14.30
CA THR A 170 66.86 -8.16 -15.37
C THR A 170 67.40 -8.80 -16.66
N GLY A 171 68.04 -9.97 -16.59
CA GLY A 171 68.44 -10.74 -17.77
C GLY A 171 67.28 -11.50 -18.41
N ARG A 172 66.30 -11.94 -17.62
CA ARG A 172 65.13 -12.70 -18.08
C ARG A 172 64.02 -11.82 -18.65
N GLN A 173 63.78 -10.65 -18.06
CA GLN A 173 62.76 -9.69 -18.52
C GLN A 173 63.11 -9.09 -19.89
N ARG A 174 64.39 -8.82 -20.18
CA ARG A 174 64.81 -8.39 -21.54
C ARG A 174 64.55 -9.44 -22.61
N ALA A 175 64.63 -10.72 -22.27
CA ALA A 175 64.35 -11.80 -23.22
C ALA A 175 62.84 -12.02 -23.44
N ILE A 176 62.01 -11.76 -22.41
CA ILE A 176 60.55 -11.93 -22.48
C ILE A 176 59.88 -10.75 -23.22
N GLU A 177 60.36 -9.50 -23.05
CA GLU A 177 59.84 -8.35 -23.81
C GLU A 177 60.09 -8.45 -25.33
N GLU A 178 61.10 -9.20 -25.75
CA GLU A 178 61.43 -9.42 -27.17
C GLU A 178 60.57 -10.53 -27.81
N GLU A 179 60.11 -11.54 -27.04
CA GLU A 179 59.24 -12.64 -27.52
C GLU A 179 57.73 -12.32 -27.42
N ASP A 180 57.27 -11.55 -26.43
CA ASP A 180 55.83 -11.34 -26.19
C ASP A 180 55.17 -10.30 -27.11
N SER A 181 55.95 -9.44 -27.79
CA SER A 181 55.39 -8.41 -28.67
C SER A 181 54.79 -8.97 -29.98
N ASP A 182 55.22 -10.15 -30.43
CA ASP A 182 54.80 -10.76 -31.70
C ASP A 182 53.65 -11.79 -31.53
N THR A 183 53.46 -12.31 -30.33
CA THR A 183 52.46 -13.35 -30.04
C THR A 183 51.10 -12.76 -29.62
N PHE A 184 51.10 -11.56 -29.01
CA PHE A 184 49.88 -10.87 -28.56
C PHE A 184 48.97 -10.36 -29.71
N ARG A 185 49.50 -10.16 -30.93
CA ARG A 185 48.70 -9.66 -32.08
C ARG A 185 47.93 -10.75 -32.84
N ARG A 186 48.18 -12.04 -32.61
CA ARG A 186 47.52 -13.13 -33.36
C ARG A 186 46.32 -13.78 -32.67
N ILE A 187 46.08 -13.52 -31.38
CA ILE A 187 45.04 -14.23 -30.60
C ILE A 187 43.67 -13.51 -30.62
N PHE A 188 43.59 -12.24 -31.05
CA PHE A 188 42.33 -11.47 -31.05
C PHE A 188 41.43 -11.63 -32.30
N ALA A 189 41.60 -12.71 -33.09
CA ALA A 189 40.77 -12.94 -34.28
C ALA A 189 39.97 -14.25 -34.29
N ALA A 190 40.03 -15.09 -33.24
CA ALA A 190 39.25 -16.33 -33.21
C ALA A 190 38.85 -16.68 -31.77
N GLY A 191 37.63 -16.31 -31.37
CA GLY A 191 37.13 -16.58 -30.03
C GLY A 191 35.63 -16.32 -29.85
N ASN A 192 34.81 -16.83 -30.77
CA ASN A 192 33.39 -17.06 -30.50
C ASN A 192 33.27 -18.16 -29.44
N SER A 193 33.15 -17.79 -28.16
CA SER A 193 32.73 -18.73 -27.12
C SER A 193 31.81 -18.03 -26.14
N ASN A 194 30.55 -18.45 -26.15
CA ASN A 194 29.52 -18.03 -25.20
C ASN A 194 29.99 -18.39 -23.78
N GLY A 195 30.36 -17.39 -22.98
CA GLY A 195 30.69 -17.60 -21.57
C GLY A 195 29.44 -18.06 -20.80
N SER A 196 29.59 -19.12 -20.00
CA SER A 196 28.55 -19.57 -19.07
C SER A 196 29.07 -19.47 -17.64
N ALA A 197 28.24 -18.93 -16.73
CA ALA A 197 28.59 -18.71 -15.33
C ALA A 197 27.82 -19.66 -14.42
N ILE A 198 28.53 -20.32 -13.48
CA ILE A 198 27.96 -21.23 -12.47
C ILE A 198 27.75 -20.46 -11.16
N LEU A 199 26.58 -20.60 -10.53
CA LEU A 199 26.24 -20.02 -9.23
C LEU A 199 25.94 -21.11 -8.21
N PHE A 200 26.53 -21.00 -7.02
CA PHE A 200 26.15 -21.77 -5.85
C PHE A 200 24.96 -21.09 -5.16
N SER A 201 23.82 -21.76 -5.11
CA SER A 201 22.72 -21.41 -4.20
C SER A 201 22.60 -22.50 -3.14
N PRO A 202 22.55 -22.17 -1.85
CA PRO A 202 21.94 -23.09 -0.90
C PRO A 202 20.45 -23.17 -1.25
N LEU A 203 19.95 -24.39 -1.47
CA LEU A 203 18.52 -24.65 -1.59
C LEU A 203 17.91 -24.52 -0.19
N THR A 204 17.05 -23.53 0.02
CA THR A 204 15.98 -23.60 1.03
C THR A 204 14.69 -23.88 0.27
N LEU A 205 14.29 -25.16 0.25
CA LEU A 205 12.93 -25.55 -0.11
C LEU A 205 12.05 -25.27 1.11
N GLU A 206 10.96 -24.54 0.89
CA GLU A 206 9.88 -24.39 1.86
C GLU A 206 9.28 -25.77 2.16
N GLY A 207 9.36 -26.20 3.42
CA GLY A 207 8.78 -27.44 3.93
C GLY A 207 9.21 -27.64 5.38
N GLU A 208 8.23 -27.81 6.26
CA GLU A 208 8.31 -27.87 7.72
C GLU A 208 9.31 -28.90 8.27
N ASP A 209 9.87 -28.54 9.43
CA ASP A 209 10.48 -29.38 10.46
C ASP A 209 11.52 -30.41 10.01
N ASP A 210 12.80 -30.01 10.04
CA ASP A 210 13.91 -30.85 10.54
C ASP A 210 15.20 -30.02 10.64
N GLU A 211 15.66 -29.76 11.87
CA GLU A 211 17.03 -29.32 12.16
C GLU A 211 17.97 -30.53 12.02
N GLU A 212 18.45 -30.83 10.80
CA GLU A 212 19.77 -31.40 10.49
C GLU A 212 19.85 -31.94 9.04
N ALA A 213 20.95 -31.62 8.36
CA ALA A 213 21.38 -32.10 7.02
C ALA A 213 20.56 -31.56 5.82
N LEU A 214 21.15 -30.83 4.86
CA LEU A 214 22.21 -31.28 3.96
C LEU A 214 22.96 -30.08 3.35
N SER A 215 24.22 -29.89 3.72
CA SER A 215 25.20 -29.21 2.88
C SER A 215 25.51 -30.10 1.68
N GLY A 216 25.26 -29.67 0.44
CA GLY A 216 25.90 -30.32 -0.71
C GLY A 216 25.15 -30.41 -2.05
N ALA A 217 23.99 -29.78 -2.24
CA ALA A 217 23.35 -29.76 -3.56
C ALA A 217 23.72 -28.48 -4.35
N SER A 218 24.84 -28.50 -5.08
CA SER A 218 25.18 -27.45 -6.04
C SER A 218 24.46 -27.71 -7.37
N SER A 219 23.39 -26.97 -7.68
CA SER A 219 22.80 -27.02 -9.01
C SER A 219 23.61 -26.13 -9.97
N VAL A 220 24.20 -26.72 -11.01
CA VAL A 220 24.84 -25.96 -12.09
C VAL A 220 23.77 -25.13 -12.81
N VAL A 221 24.01 -23.81 -12.91
CA VAL A 221 23.16 -22.88 -13.65
C VAL A 221 23.99 -22.34 -14.80
N ARG A 222 23.42 -22.22 -16.00
CA ARG A 222 24.10 -21.67 -17.19
C ARG A 222 23.55 -20.29 -17.49
N VAL A 223 24.29 -19.22 -17.17
CA VAL A 223 23.92 -17.88 -17.64
C VAL A 223 24.31 -17.75 -19.12
N GLN A 224 23.41 -17.27 -19.98
CA GLN A 224 23.69 -17.02 -21.39
C GLN A 224 24.01 -15.53 -21.57
N ILE A 225 25.25 -15.23 -21.94
CA ILE A 225 25.69 -13.89 -22.31
C ILE A 225 25.54 -13.77 -23.83
N SER A 226 24.62 -12.93 -24.28
CA SER A 226 24.40 -12.69 -25.72
C SER A 226 25.02 -11.35 -26.11
N PRO A 227 25.86 -11.28 -27.16
CA PRO A 227 26.56 -10.05 -27.56
C PRO A 227 25.66 -9.00 -28.25
N TRP A 228 24.35 -9.24 -28.35
CA TRP A 228 23.41 -8.28 -28.93
C TRP A 228 23.08 -7.19 -27.90
N GLY A 229 23.91 -6.14 -27.91
CA GLY A 229 23.80 -5.00 -27.01
C GLY A 229 22.54 -4.17 -27.23
N GLY A 230 21.86 -3.84 -26.14
CA GLY A 230 20.85 -2.77 -26.13
C GLY A 230 21.55 -1.41 -26.10
N GLN A 231 20.99 -0.42 -26.79
CA GLN A 231 21.59 0.92 -26.86
C GLN A 231 21.40 1.65 -25.52
N GLY A 232 22.49 1.83 -24.77
CA GLY A 232 22.50 2.59 -23.51
C GLY A 232 22.50 4.12 -23.72
N PRO A 233 22.30 4.90 -22.65
CA PRO A 233 22.41 6.36 -22.68
C PRO A 233 23.83 6.74 -23.12
N GLY A 234 23.92 7.49 -24.24
CA GLY A 234 25.19 7.86 -24.86
C GLY A 234 25.66 6.94 -26.00
N GLY A 235 24.88 5.93 -26.40
CA GLY A 235 25.21 5.08 -27.56
C GLY A 235 26.27 4.01 -27.29
N ILE A 236 26.63 3.79 -26.02
CA ILE A 236 27.55 2.73 -25.60
C ILE A 236 26.80 1.38 -25.66
N MET A 237 27.37 0.43 -26.38
CA MET A 237 26.88 -0.95 -26.45
C MET A 237 27.25 -1.67 -25.15
N LEU A 238 26.26 -1.94 -24.30
CA LEU A 238 26.47 -2.72 -23.07
C LEU A 238 26.12 -4.19 -23.31
N GLU A 239 26.91 -5.10 -22.76
CA GLU A 239 26.64 -6.53 -22.82
C GLU A 239 25.39 -6.87 -22.01
N ARG A 240 24.50 -7.67 -22.61
CA ARG A 240 23.23 -8.08 -22.01
C ARG A 240 23.34 -9.50 -21.45
N VAL A 241 22.90 -9.65 -20.21
CA VAL A 241 22.86 -10.92 -19.48
C VAL A 241 21.40 -11.29 -19.23
N VAL A 242 21.03 -12.50 -19.64
CA VAL A 242 19.69 -13.04 -19.38
C VAL A 242 19.80 -14.18 -18.38
N ALA A 243 19.06 -14.06 -17.28
CA ALA A 243 19.00 -15.06 -16.23
C ALA A 243 18.18 -16.29 -16.67
N THR A 244 18.82 -17.44 -16.84
CA THR A 244 18.14 -18.72 -17.14
C THR A 244 17.64 -19.45 -15.90
N LYS A 245 17.99 -18.97 -14.69
CA LYS A 245 17.39 -19.28 -13.38
C LYS A 245 17.52 -18.05 -12.48
N ALA A 246 16.83 -18.03 -11.35
CA ALA A 246 16.88 -16.91 -10.41
C ALA A 246 18.33 -16.62 -9.96
N LEU A 247 18.83 -15.41 -10.20
CA LEU A 247 20.17 -14.97 -9.80
C LEU A 247 20.10 -14.29 -8.45
N VAL A 248 21.05 -14.57 -7.56
CA VAL A 248 21.15 -13.90 -6.25
C VAL A 248 22.16 -12.77 -6.35
N LEU A 249 21.73 -11.54 -6.07
CA LEU A 249 22.55 -10.34 -6.07
C LEU A 249 23.19 -10.15 -4.69
N ARG A 250 24.49 -9.83 -4.63
CA ARG A 250 25.20 -9.64 -3.35
C ARG A 250 25.92 -8.30 -3.26
N LYS A 251 26.03 -7.76 -2.04
CA LYS A 251 26.65 -6.46 -1.70
C LYS A 251 28.13 -6.65 -1.37
N GLY A 252 28.98 -6.41 -2.35
CA GLY A 252 30.43 -6.35 -2.14
C GLY A 252 31.21 -7.32 -3.00
N ALA A 253 32.54 -7.13 -3.00
CA ALA A 253 33.49 -7.86 -3.83
C ALA A 253 34.00 -9.17 -3.20
N GLU A 254 33.43 -9.59 -2.06
CA GLU A 254 33.84 -10.80 -1.34
C GLU A 254 32.76 -11.90 -1.48
N LEU A 255 33.15 -13.18 -1.33
CA LEU A 255 32.22 -14.34 -1.46
C LEU A 255 31.15 -14.36 -0.35
N ASP A 256 31.45 -13.78 0.81
CA ASP A 256 30.57 -13.73 1.98
C ASP A 256 29.68 -12.48 2.03
N SER A 257 29.49 -11.83 0.88
CA SER A 257 28.70 -10.61 0.76
C SER A 257 27.19 -10.82 1.00
N LYS A 258 26.57 -9.87 1.70
CA LYS A 258 25.13 -9.85 2.02
C LYS A 258 24.28 -9.87 0.76
N VAL A 259 23.28 -10.74 0.70
CA VAL A 259 22.31 -10.78 -0.42
C VAL A 259 21.49 -9.48 -0.43
N ILE A 260 21.49 -8.76 -1.56
CA ILE A 260 20.72 -7.51 -1.75
C ILE A 260 19.40 -7.77 -2.47
N GLY A 261 19.32 -8.83 -3.28
CA GLY A 261 18.13 -9.09 -4.07
C GLY A 261 18.23 -10.36 -4.89
N LYS A 262 17.16 -10.68 -5.62
CA LYS A 262 17.11 -11.79 -6.57
C LYS A 262 16.64 -11.27 -7.92
N LEU A 263 17.34 -11.59 -9.01
CA LEU A 263 16.86 -11.39 -10.36
C LEU A 263 16.01 -12.62 -10.75
N PRO A 264 14.73 -12.46 -11.10
CA PRO A 264 13.88 -13.59 -11.44
C PRO A 264 14.31 -14.26 -12.76
N LEU A 265 13.82 -15.48 -12.99
CA LEU A 265 13.99 -16.21 -14.24
C LEU A 265 13.50 -15.36 -15.42
N GLY A 266 14.31 -15.23 -16.47
CA GLY A 266 14.02 -14.39 -17.64
C GLY A 266 14.26 -12.89 -17.41
N GLY A 267 14.70 -12.49 -16.21
CA GLY A 267 15.11 -11.12 -15.93
C GLY A 267 16.37 -10.75 -16.73
N GLU A 268 16.35 -9.54 -17.29
CA GLU A 268 17.47 -8.98 -18.05
C GLU A 268 18.29 -8.05 -17.15
N ALA A 269 19.60 -8.11 -17.29
CA ALA A 269 20.51 -7.16 -16.67
C ALA A 269 21.64 -6.80 -17.63
N PHE A 270 22.22 -5.63 -17.45
CA PHE A 270 23.33 -5.12 -18.26
C PHE A 270 24.60 -5.11 -17.44
N VAL A 271 25.72 -5.50 -18.06
CA VAL A 271 27.04 -5.47 -17.40
C VAL A 271 27.59 -4.05 -17.47
N LEU A 272 27.91 -3.49 -16.31
CA LEU A 272 28.54 -2.17 -16.17
C LEU A 272 30.07 -2.28 -16.04
N ASP A 273 30.56 -3.30 -15.34
CA ASP A 273 31.99 -3.50 -15.10
C ASP A 273 32.32 -4.99 -14.96
N THR A 274 33.53 -5.37 -15.37
CA THR A 274 34.04 -6.75 -15.26
C THR A 274 35.39 -6.72 -14.56
N LYS A 275 35.49 -7.42 -13.43
CA LYS A 275 36.74 -7.53 -12.67
C LYS A 275 37.17 -8.98 -12.59
N GLU A 276 38.38 -9.28 -13.06
CA GLU A 276 38.98 -10.60 -12.93
C GLU A 276 39.68 -10.73 -11.57
N ILE A 277 39.35 -11.80 -10.83
CA ILE A 277 39.93 -12.12 -9.52
C ILE A 277 40.28 -13.62 -9.55
N GLY A 278 41.56 -13.92 -9.80
CA GLY A 278 42.03 -15.29 -10.03
C GLY A 278 41.35 -15.91 -11.26
N ASP A 279 40.83 -17.14 -11.11
CA ASP A 279 40.11 -17.86 -12.18
C ASP A 279 38.62 -17.48 -12.30
N THR A 280 38.21 -16.41 -11.61
CA THR A 280 36.83 -15.93 -11.57
C THR A 280 36.69 -14.54 -12.15
N LYS A 281 35.66 -14.33 -12.97
CA LYS A 281 35.24 -13.02 -13.45
C LYS A 281 34.07 -12.55 -12.59
N ARG A 282 34.14 -11.34 -12.04
CA ARG A 282 33.00 -10.70 -11.37
C ARG A 282 32.40 -9.63 -12.27
N LEU A 283 31.08 -9.65 -12.39
CA LEU A 283 30.31 -8.75 -13.23
C LEU A 283 29.48 -7.82 -12.35
N LEU A 284 29.68 -6.51 -12.45
CA LEU A 284 28.78 -5.50 -11.89
C LEU A 284 27.61 -5.33 -12.84
N ILE A 285 26.38 -5.48 -12.37
CA ILE A 285 25.19 -5.42 -13.23
C ILE A 285 24.20 -4.34 -12.84
N THR A 286 23.40 -3.86 -13.81
CA THR A 286 22.24 -2.97 -13.61
C THR A 286 20.97 -3.56 -14.23
N ALA A 287 19.80 -3.18 -13.70
CA ALA A 287 18.48 -3.67 -14.12
C ALA A 287 18.04 -3.11 -15.48
N SER A 288 18.52 -1.93 -15.85
CA SER A 288 18.04 -1.19 -17.02
C SER A 288 19.20 -0.48 -17.68
N SER A 289 19.21 -0.50 -19.01
CA SER A 289 20.19 0.21 -19.82
C SER A 289 20.19 1.71 -19.54
N HIS A 290 19.05 2.28 -19.10
CA HIS A 290 18.87 3.72 -18.91
C HIS A 290 19.19 4.22 -17.49
N THR A 291 19.34 3.33 -16.51
CA THR A 291 19.62 3.71 -15.13
C THR A 291 20.96 3.16 -14.69
N ALA A 292 21.89 4.04 -14.35
CA ALA A 292 23.25 3.69 -13.91
C ALA A 292 23.32 3.14 -12.47
N ALA A 293 22.18 2.87 -11.81
CA ALA A 293 22.17 2.35 -10.45
C ALA A 293 22.58 0.87 -10.44
N PRO A 294 23.75 0.51 -9.88
CA PRO A 294 24.21 -0.87 -9.87
C PRO A 294 23.31 -1.71 -8.95
N LEU A 295 22.83 -2.84 -9.48
CA LEU A 295 22.11 -3.85 -8.71
C LEU A 295 23.03 -4.64 -7.76
N GLY A 296 24.30 -4.81 -8.15
CA GLY A 296 25.31 -5.51 -7.37
C GLY A 296 26.30 -6.30 -8.22
N TRP A 297 27.24 -6.97 -7.55
CA TRP A 297 28.23 -7.82 -8.19
C TRP A 297 27.75 -9.28 -8.27
N ILE A 298 28.03 -9.93 -9.39
CA ILE A 298 27.84 -11.37 -9.63
C ILE A 298 29.22 -11.99 -9.84
N THR A 299 29.44 -13.23 -9.38
CA THR A 299 30.68 -13.98 -9.63
C THR A 299 30.43 -15.07 -10.67
N ALA A 300 31.31 -15.15 -11.68
CA ALA A 300 31.33 -16.14 -12.75
C ALA A 300 32.69 -16.85 -12.75
N THR A 301 32.73 -18.14 -12.46
CA THR A 301 33.96 -18.95 -12.57
C THR A 301 34.17 -19.41 -14.00
N ASN A 302 35.39 -19.33 -14.52
CA ASN A 302 35.72 -19.74 -15.89
C ASN A 302 35.86 -21.29 -15.96
N GLY A 303 34.74 -22.01 -15.83
CA GLY A 303 34.71 -23.47 -15.82
C GLY A 303 34.33 -24.03 -17.18
N GLY A 304 35.31 -24.21 -18.06
CA GLY A 304 35.17 -25.11 -19.20
C GLY A 304 35.18 -26.56 -18.72
N ASN A 305 34.20 -27.36 -19.13
CA ASN A 305 34.39 -28.77 -19.47
C ASN A 305 33.19 -29.28 -20.27
N ASP A 306 33.52 -29.72 -21.48
CA ASP A 306 32.91 -30.72 -22.35
C ASP A 306 31.39 -30.94 -22.36
N LEU A 307 30.89 -30.72 -23.57
CA LEU A 307 29.62 -31.12 -24.13
C LEU A 307 29.37 -32.63 -23.98
N VAL A 308 28.24 -33.00 -23.38
CA VAL A 308 27.48 -34.16 -23.85
C VAL A 308 26.23 -33.61 -24.53
N ALA A 309 26.08 -34.01 -25.79
CA ALA A 309 25.02 -33.58 -26.70
C ALA A 309 23.63 -34.02 -26.24
N LEU A 310 22.66 -33.10 -26.39
CA LEU A 310 21.28 -33.36 -26.82
C LEU A 310 20.86 -32.17 -27.69
#